data_AF-A0A979G375-F1
#
_entry.id   AF-A0A979G375-F1
#
_cell.length_a   1.000
_cell.length_b   1.000
_cell.length_c   1.000
_cell.angle_alpha   90.00
_cell.angle_beta   90.00
_cell.angle_gamma   90.00
#
_symmetry.space_group_name_H-M   'P 1'
#
loop_
_entity.id
_entity.type
_entity.pdbx_description
1 polymer ?
#
loop_
_entity_poly.entity_id
_entity_poly.type
_entity_poly.pdbx_seq_one_letter_code
_entity_poly.pdbx_strand_id
1 'polypeptide(L)'
;MKKLLFLIVTFLAAPSFAQDNSTLHQYDMHLQQKIRRVDDLIRQRILRSLNRLIVDEQRMKKRLMKSDVAAAQRIFDMGIDSMVAFRARSEKLAVVTGEITHSYNSYLDTLQVAARFLSSSRELRRYVDQLRNAVGISEQIGDYLYKRQYVLKEQLSPYPSFTKDLQRLNKQAYYYRAQIRELSCTILEMGQPELHMMSLLRASSTFRDFFKQHSVLAGVPAVSFNND
;
A
#
# COMPACT_ATOMS: atom_id res chain seq x y z
N MET A 1 6.72 66.25 -42.71
CA MET A 1 7.67 65.13 -42.56
C MET A 1 8.13 65.04 -41.11
N LYS A 2 8.00 63.85 -40.51
CA LYS A 2 8.64 63.32 -39.29
C LYS A 2 8.54 64.12 -37.98
N LYS A 3 7.56 63.73 -37.16
CA LYS A 3 7.66 63.67 -35.68
C LYS A 3 8.50 62.44 -35.32
N LEU A 4 9.39 62.51 -34.32
CA LEU A 4 9.76 61.32 -33.55
C LEU A 4 9.82 61.68 -32.07
N LEU A 5 8.96 60.98 -31.35
CA LEU A 5 8.58 61.13 -29.96
C LEU A 5 9.47 60.23 -29.10
N PHE A 6 9.88 60.74 -27.95
CA PHE A 6 10.40 59.99 -26.81
C PHE A 6 9.38 58.92 -26.37
N LEU A 7 9.77 57.65 -26.27
CA LEU A 7 9.16 56.71 -25.32
C LEU A 7 10.08 55.52 -25.04
N ILE A 8 10.74 55.60 -23.89
CA ILE A 8 11.42 54.48 -23.24
C ILE A 8 10.32 53.62 -22.61
N VAL A 9 10.05 52.45 -23.17
CA VAL A 9 9.25 51.39 -22.51
C VAL A 9 10.23 50.37 -21.95
N THR A 10 10.52 50.49 -20.66
CA THR A 10 11.08 49.42 -19.84
C THR A 10 10.05 48.30 -19.73
N PHE A 11 10.30 47.20 -20.44
CA PHE A 11 9.53 45.96 -20.26
C PHE A 11 10.04 45.28 -18.98
N LEU A 12 9.37 45.54 -17.85
CA LEU A 12 9.50 44.69 -16.66
C LEU A 12 8.87 43.34 -17.00
N ALA A 13 9.70 42.34 -17.28
CA ALA A 13 9.28 40.96 -17.26
C ALA A 13 9.02 40.57 -15.79
N ALA A 14 7.76 40.67 -15.35
CA ALA A 14 7.31 39.91 -14.20
C ALA A 14 7.29 38.43 -14.60
N PRO A 15 8.00 37.52 -13.92
CA PRO A 15 7.79 36.10 -14.14
C PRO A 15 6.35 35.79 -13.74
N SER A 16 5.52 35.46 -14.73
CA SER A 16 4.15 35.04 -14.48
C SER A 16 4.18 33.67 -13.81
N PHE A 17 3.95 33.63 -12.50
CA PHE A 17 3.68 32.40 -11.74
C PHE A 17 2.33 31.72 -12.13
N ALA A 18 1.69 32.16 -13.22
CA ALA A 18 0.39 31.65 -13.66
C ALA A 18 0.46 30.31 -14.43
N GLN A 19 1.63 29.91 -14.94
CA GLN A 19 1.82 28.61 -15.61
C GLN A 19 2.01 27.42 -14.64
N ASP A 20 2.19 27.67 -13.34
CA ASP A 20 2.56 26.66 -12.35
C ASP A 20 1.35 25.95 -11.70
N ASN A 21 0.16 26.58 -11.73
CA ASN A 21 -1.04 26.00 -11.10
C ASN A 21 -1.71 24.92 -11.95
N SER A 22 -1.64 24.99 -13.29
CA SER A 22 -2.27 24.00 -14.17
C SER A 22 -1.51 22.67 -14.18
N THR A 23 -0.18 22.74 -14.15
CA THR A 23 0.73 21.58 -14.06
C THR A 23 0.62 20.89 -12.70
N LEU A 24 0.52 21.66 -11.61
CA LEU A 24 0.34 21.14 -10.26
C LEU A 24 -1.02 20.45 -10.09
N HIS A 25 -2.09 21.03 -10.65
CA HIS A 25 -3.42 20.43 -10.61
C HIS A 25 -3.51 19.13 -11.44
N GLN A 26 -2.93 19.12 -12.64
CA GLN A 26 -2.84 17.91 -13.46
C GLN A 26 -2.04 16.82 -12.75
N TYR A 27 -0.94 17.18 -12.09
CA TYR A 27 -0.15 16.27 -11.27
C TYR A 27 -0.95 15.69 -10.10
N ASP A 28 -1.69 16.51 -9.33
CA ASP A 28 -2.56 16.04 -8.24
C ASP A 28 -3.58 15.02 -8.76
N MET A 29 -4.25 15.31 -9.88
CA MET A 29 -5.20 14.39 -10.51
C MET A 29 -4.57 13.06 -10.96
N HIS A 30 -3.40 13.10 -11.61
CA HIS A 30 -2.70 11.89 -12.03
C HIS A 30 -2.24 11.05 -10.83
N LEU A 31 -1.74 11.71 -9.78
CA LEU A 31 -1.30 11.06 -8.56
C LEU A 31 -2.47 10.40 -7.83
N GLN A 32 -3.59 11.11 -7.69
CA GLN A 32 -4.82 10.55 -7.12
C GLN A 32 -5.31 9.31 -7.89
N GLN A 33 -5.36 9.37 -9.23
CA GLN A 33 -5.78 8.24 -10.05
C GLN A 33 -4.87 7.02 -9.86
N LYS A 34 -3.56 7.24 -9.77
CA LYS A 34 -2.58 6.16 -9.61
C LYS A 34 -2.67 5.52 -8.23
N ILE A 35 -2.80 6.33 -7.18
CA ILE A 35 -3.01 5.86 -5.82
C ILE A 35 -4.25 4.97 -5.76
N ARG A 36 -5.37 5.40 -6.36
CA ARG A 36 -6.60 4.58 -6.42
C ARG A 36 -6.38 3.25 -7.14
N ARG A 37 -5.70 3.26 -8.30
CA ARG A 37 -5.41 2.02 -9.04
C ARG A 37 -4.60 1.03 -8.20
N VAL A 38 -3.59 1.52 -7.47
CA VAL A 38 -2.77 0.63 -6.64
C VAL A 38 -3.52 0.16 -5.39
N ASP A 39 -4.30 1.01 -4.75
CA ASP A 39 -5.22 0.62 -3.67
C ASP A 39 -6.19 -0.49 -4.13
N ASP A 40 -6.83 -0.31 -5.29
CA ASP A 40 -7.74 -1.31 -5.88
C ASP A 40 -7.02 -2.63 -6.19
N LEU A 41 -5.82 -2.57 -6.77
CA LEU A 41 -5.02 -3.77 -7.07
C LEU A 41 -4.64 -4.53 -5.80
N ILE A 42 -4.21 -3.83 -4.75
CA ILE A 42 -3.91 -4.41 -3.44
C ILE A 42 -5.16 -5.13 -2.90
N ARG A 43 -6.30 -4.44 -2.86
CA ARG A 43 -7.56 -5.00 -2.37
C ARG A 43 -7.99 -6.25 -3.15
N GLN A 44 -7.98 -6.17 -4.48
CA GLN A 44 -8.39 -7.27 -5.33
C GLN A 44 -7.53 -8.52 -5.10
N ARG A 45 -6.21 -8.35 -4.98
CA ARG A 45 -5.29 -9.46 -4.73
C ARG A 45 -5.53 -10.09 -3.36
N ILE A 46 -5.68 -9.28 -2.31
CA ILE A 46 -6.00 -9.76 -0.95
C ILE A 46 -7.31 -10.54 -0.91
N LEU A 47 -8.39 -9.95 -1.45
CA LEU A 47 -9.72 -10.56 -1.42
C LEU A 47 -9.73 -11.88 -2.18
N ARG A 48 -9.06 -11.93 -3.34
CA ARG A 48 -8.90 -13.16 -4.12
C ARG A 48 -8.15 -14.23 -3.34
N SER A 49 -7.09 -13.86 -2.64
CA SER A 49 -6.28 -14.75 -1.82
C SER A 49 -7.05 -15.31 -0.63
N LEU A 50 -7.75 -14.45 0.12
CA LEU A 50 -8.63 -14.85 1.22
C LEU A 50 -9.76 -15.78 0.76
N ASN A 51 -10.48 -15.40 -0.30
CA ASN A 51 -11.61 -16.18 -0.78
C ASN A 51 -11.20 -17.59 -1.21
N ARG A 52 -10.05 -17.73 -1.86
CA ARG A 52 -9.51 -19.04 -2.22
C ARG A 52 -9.22 -19.89 -0.98
N LEU A 53 -8.54 -19.33 0.02
CA LEU A 53 -8.18 -20.09 1.22
C LEU A 53 -9.40 -20.46 2.06
N ILE A 54 -10.37 -19.55 2.20
CA ILE A 54 -11.66 -19.83 2.87
C ILE A 54 -12.36 -21.01 2.20
N VAL A 55 -12.48 -21.01 0.86
CA VAL A 55 -13.14 -22.10 0.13
C VAL A 55 -12.37 -23.41 0.27
N ASP A 56 -11.05 -23.38 0.20
CA ASP A 56 -10.21 -24.57 0.38
C ASP A 56 -10.35 -25.14 1.80
N GLU A 57 -10.30 -24.30 2.84
CA GLU A 57 -10.51 -24.71 4.23
C GLU A 57 -11.91 -25.24 4.49
N GLN A 58 -12.96 -24.62 3.94
CA GLN A 58 -14.33 -25.14 4.05
C GLN A 58 -14.49 -26.53 3.41
N ARG A 59 -13.85 -26.75 2.25
CA ARG A 59 -13.82 -28.08 1.61
C ARG A 59 -13.06 -29.09 2.45
N MET A 60 -11.95 -28.68 3.05
CA MET A 60 -11.19 -29.55 3.95
C MET A 60 -11.99 -29.91 5.20
N LYS A 61 -12.60 -28.92 5.85
CA LYS A 61 -13.51 -29.09 6.99
C LYS A 61 -14.62 -30.09 6.66
N LYS A 62 -15.36 -29.89 5.56
CA LYS A 62 -16.44 -30.79 5.15
C LYS A 62 -15.99 -32.24 4.95
N ARG A 63 -14.77 -32.47 4.46
CA ARG A 63 -14.22 -33.82 4.32
C ARG A 63 -13.81 -34.41 5.67
N LEU A 64 -13.16 -33.62 6.53
CA LEU A 64 -12.73 -34.08 7.85
C LEU A 64 -13.92 -34.36 8.77
N MET A 65 -15.01 -33.59 8.67
CA MET A 65 -16.25 -33.83 9.42
C MET A 65 -16.86 -35.23 9.17
N LYS A 66 -16.55 -35.89 8.05
CA LYS A 66 -17.04 -37.24 7.77
C LYS A 66 -16.35 -38.32 8.61
N SER A 67 -15.16 -38.05 9.11
CA SER A 67 -14.35 -39.00 9.88
C SER A 67 -14.11 -38.55 11.32
N ASP A 68 -13.94 -37.24 11.55
CA ASP A 68 -13.59 -36.66 12.84
C ASP A 68 -14.16 -35.24 12.95
N VAL A 69 -15.37 -35.14 13.50
CA VAL A 69 -16.10 -33.88 13.64
C VAL A 69 -15.38 -32.92 14.60
N ALA A 70 -14.88 -33.44 15.72
CA ALA A 70 -14.23 -32.64 16.76
C ALA A 70 -12.93 -32.01 16.24
N ALA A 71 -12.09 -32.78 15.52
CA ALA A 71 -10.91 -32.22 14.88
C ALA A 71 -11.26 -31.24 13.77
N ALA A 72 -12.29 -31.51 12.97
CA ALA A 72 -12.71 -30.57 11.93
C ALA A 72 -13.08 -29.20 12.48
N GLN A 73 -13.85 -29.15 13.58
CA GLN A 73 -14.21 -27.89 14.23
C GLN A 73 -12.97 -27.20 14.82
N ARG A 74 -12.17 -27.92 15.61
CA ARG A 74 -10.96 -27.40 16.25
C ARG A 74 -9.93 -26.84 15.26
N ILE A 75 -9.76 -27.51 14.12
CA ILE A 75 -8.75 -27.13 13.12
C ILE A 75 -9.22 -25.94 12.29
N PHE A 76 -10.47 -25.94 11.82
CA PHE A 76 -10.91 -25.02 10.76
C PHE A 76 -11.72 -23.80 11.22
N ASP A 77 -12.46 -23.86 12.33
CA ASP A 77 -13.48 -22.85 12.64
C ASP A 77 -12.85 -21.48 12.90
N MET A 78 -11.91 -21.42 13.85
CA MET A 78 -11.18 -20.18 14.16
C MET A 78 -10.42 -19.61 12.94
N GLY A 79 -9.89 -20.49 12.08
CA GLY A 79 -9.16 -20.09 10.90
C GLY A 79 -10.05 -19.42 9.86
N ILE A 80 -11.20 -20.03 9.58
CA ILE A 80 -12.22 -19.52 8.65
C ILE A 80 -12.78 -18.21 9.18
N ASP A 81 -13.15 -18.14 10.46
CA ASP A 81 -13.73 -16.94 11.06
C ASP A 81 -12.77 -15.75 11.00
N SER A 82 -11.49 -15.98 11.29
CA SER A 82 -10.44 -14.97 11.18
C SER A 82 -10.31 -14.44 9.74
N MET A 83 -10.33 -15.33 8.75
CA MET A 83 -10.27 -14.93 7.33
C MET A 83 -11.51 -14.18 6.86
N VAL A 84 -12.70 -14.56 7.35
CA VAL A 84 -13.95 -13.83 7.07
C VAL A 84 -13.90 -12.43 7.68
N ALA A 85 -13.37 -12.29 8.90
CA ALA A 85 -13.16 -10.99 9.53
C ALA A 85 -12.16 -10.12 8.74
N PHE A 86 -11.04 -10.69 8.30
CA PHE A 86 -10.07 -10.00 7.44
C PHE A 86 -10.69 -9.55 6.12
N ARG A 87 -11.52 -10.40 5.51
CA ARG A 87 -12.25 -10.05 4.28
C ARG A 87 -13.18 -8.87 4.51
N ALA A 88 -14.03 -8.93 5.54
CA ALA A 88 -14.96 -7.85 5.86
C ALA A 88 -14.25 -6.52 6.16
N ARG A 89 -13.10 -6.57 6.85
CA ARG A 89 -12.25 -5.41 7.11
C ARG A 89 -11.67 -4.81 5.83
N SER A 90 -11.26 -5.67 4.89
CA SER A 90 -10.72 -5.26 3.59
C SER A 90 -11.77 -4.62 2.68
N GLU A 91 -13.02 -5.08 2.76
CA GLU A 91 -14.15 -4.54 1.98
C GLU A 91 -14.66 -3.20 2.54
N LYS A 92 -14.73 -3.04 3.88
CA LYS A 92 -15.35 -1.87 4.52
C LYS A 92 -14.51 -0.60 4.57
N LEU A 93 -13.29 -0.58 4.00
CA LEU A 93 -12.36 0.54 4.13
C LEU A 93 -12.13 0.96 5.60
N ALA A 94 -12.33 0.04 6.56
CA ALA A 94 -12.29 0.37 7.96
C ALA A 94 -10.89 0.91 8.31
N VAL A 95 -10.84 2.14 8.82
CA VAL A 95 -9.59 2.78 9.24
C VAL A 95 -8.88 1.84 10.19
N VAL A 96 -7.69 1.39 9.79
CA VAL A 96 -6.84 0.61 10.64
C VAL A 96 -6.14 1.58 11.57
N THR A 97 -6.54 1.58 12.83
CA THR A 97 -5.83 2.22 13.94
C THR A 97 -4.59 1.43 14.37
N GLY A 98 -4.29 0.30 13.71
CA GLY A 98 -3.10 -0.50 13.95
C GLY A 98 -1.88 0.08 13.24
N GLU A 99 -0.77 0.14 13.96
CA GLU A 99 0.53 0.51 13.42
C GLU A 99 0.87 -0.36 12.19
N ILE A 100 1.45 0.26 11.16
CA ILE A 100 2.03 -0.46 10.01
C ILE A 100 3.22 -1.21 10.57
N THR A 101 3.07 -2.50 10.84
CA THR A 101 4.03 -3.16 11.71
C THR A 101 5.32 -3.57 11.00
N HIS A 102 5.39 -3.93 9.71
CA HIS A 102 6.57 -4.72 9.27
C HIS A 102 7.25 -4.44 7.92
N SER A 103 7.00 -3.35 7.21
CA SER A 103 7.99 -2.85 6.23
C SER A 103 7.89 -1.34 6.02
N TYR A 104 8.90 -0.61 6.51
CA TYR A 104 9.07 0.79 6.17
C TYR A 104 9.14 0.93 4.64
N ASN A 105 8.16 1.63 4.06
CA ASN A 105 8.14 1.97 2.64
C ASN A 105 8.49 3.45 2.48
N SER A 106 9.73 3.72 2.05
CA SER A 106 10.27 5.08 1.93
C SER A 106 9.48 5.97 0.98
N TYR A 107 8.92 5.39 -0.08
CA TYR A 107 8.10 6.13 -1.02
C TYR A 107 6.74 6.48 -0.42
N LEU A 108 6.08 5.54 0.29
CA LEU A 108 4.81 5.80 0.97
C LEU A 108 4.95 6.87 2.06
N ASP A 109 6.05 6.85 2.82
CA ASP A 109 6.36 7.88 3.81
C ASP A 109 6.61 9.25 3.15
N THR A 110 7.36 9.27 2.03
CA THR A 110 7.53 10.49 1.22
C THR A 110 6.20 11.02 0.70
N LEU A 111 5.32 10.15 0.22
CA LEU A 111 3.97 10.50 -0.22
C LEU A 111 3.14 11.10 0.90
N GLN A 112 3.21 10.52 2.10
CA GLN A 112 2.47 11.00 3.27
C GLN A 112 2.95 12.39 3.69
N VAL A 113 4.25 12.60 3.79
CA VAL A 113 4.82 13.90 4.11
C VAL A 113 4.50 14.91 3.01
N ALA A 114 4.63 14.54 1.73
CA ALA A 114 4.31 15.40 0.61
C ALA A 114 2.83 15.82 0.60
N ALA A 115 1.91 14.89 0.79
CA ALA A 115 0.47 15.19 0.87
C ALA A 115 0.13 16.08 2.08
N ARG A 116 0.85 15.93 3.20
CA ARG A 116 0.74 16.83 4.35
C ARG A 116 1.30 18.22 4.05
N PHE A 117 2.44 18.31 3.38
CA PHE A 117 3.06 19.57 3.01
C PHE A 117 2.24 20.36 1.98
N LEU A 118 1.72 19.68 0.96
CA LEU A 118 0.90 20.22 -0.12
C LEU A 118 -0.54 20.47 0.34
N SER A 119 -0.73 21.24 1.42
CA SER A 119 -2.00 21.46 2.15
C SER A 119 -3.26 21.83 1.33
N SER A 120 -3.13 22.07 0.03
CA SER A 120 -4.19 22.41 -0.91
C SER A 120 -5.11 21.24 -1.32
N SER A 121 -4.71 19.96 -1.24
CA SER A 121 -5.59 18.83 -1.62
C SER A 121 -5.93 17.89 -0.45
N ARG A 122 -7.05 18.20 0.24
CA ARG A 122 -7.68 17.30 1.24
C ARG A 122 -7.93 15.90 0.69
N GLU A 123 -8.22 15.80 -0.61
CA GLU A 123 -8.46 14.54 -1.32
C GLU A 123 -7.20 13.69 -1.44
N LEU A 124 -6.04 14.27 -1.80
CA LEU A 124 -4.78 13.54 -1.90
C LEU A 124 -4.41 12.93 -0.55
N ARG A 125 -4.52 13.69 0.55
CA ARG A 125 -4.29 13.18 1.90
C ARG A 125 -5.16 11.95 2.19
N ARG A 126 -6.46 12.03 1.87
CA ARG A 126 -7.39 10.92 2.03
C ARG A 126 -6.96 9.69 1.23
N TYR A 127 -6.56 9.86 -0.03
CA TYR A 127 -6.12 8.73 -0.87
C TYR A 127 -4.82 8.11 -0.38
N VAL A 128 -3.86 8.92 0.08
CA VAL A 128 -2.62 8.43 0.67
C VAL A 128 -2.89 7.65 1.95
N ASP A 129 -3.76 8.15 2.83
CA ASP A 129 -4.14 7.44 4.05
C ASP A 129 -4.89 6.13 3.75
N GLN A 130 -5.75 6.10 2.71
CA GLN A 130 -6.41 4.88 2.25
C GLN A 130 -5.41 3.83 1.74
N LEU A 131 -4.46 4.24 0.90
CA LEU A 131 -3.40 3.37 0.38
C LEU A 131 -2.55 2.83 1.54
N ARG A 132 -2.17 3.69 2.48
CA ARG A 132 -1.42 3.30 3.68
C ARG A 132 -2.16 2.24 4.49
N ASN A 133 -3.46 2.42 4.69
CA ASN A 133 -4.29 1.44 5.38
C ASN A 133 -4.38 0.12 4.61
N ALA A 134 -4.55 0.17 3.28
CA ALA A 134 -4.59 -1.04 2.46
C ALA A 134 -3.27 -1.82 2.51
N VAL A 135 -2.13 -1.13 2.49
CA VAL A 135 -0.81 -1.74 2.66
C VAL A 135 -0.69 -2.41 4.02
N GLY A 136 -1.00 -1.71 5.11
CA GLY A 136 -0.94 -2.29 6.46
C GLY A 136 -1.86 -3.50 6.64
N ILE A 137 -3.09 -3.45 6.11
CA ILE A 137 -4.00 -4.61 6.08
C ILE A 137 -3.38 -5.77 5.28
N SER A 138 -2.76 -5.47 4.14
CA SER A 138 -2.16 -6.47 3.26
C SER A 138 -1.03 -7.25 3.93
N GLU A 139 -0.19 -6.56 4.70
CA GLU A 139 0.90 -7.17 5.46
C GLU A 139 0.35 -8.08 6.55
N GLN A 140 -0.61 -7.59 7.35
CA GLN A 140 -1.25 -8.37 8.41
C GLN A 140 -1.90 -9.65 7.88
N ILE A 141 -2.63 -9.55 6.77
CA ILE A 141 -3.26 -10.72 6.13
C ILE A 141 -2.19 -11.64 5.56
N GLY A 142 -1.17 -11.09 4.93
CA GLY A 142 -0.05 -11.83 4.39
C GLY A 142 0.64 -12.70 5.44
N ASP A 143 1.01 -12.11 6.57
CA ASP A 143 1.62 -12.79 7.70
C ASP A 143 0.70 -13.85 8.30
N TYR A 144 -0.59 -13.53 8.42
CA TYR A 144 -1.58 -14.49 8.90
C TYR A 144 -1.69 -15.71 7.98
N LEU A 145 -1.82 -15.50 6.66
CA LEU A 145 -1.92 -16.58 5.68
C LEU A 145 -0.66 -17.44 5.67
N TYR A 146 0.51 -16.82 5.82
CA TYR A 146 1.78 -17.53 5.96
C TYR A 146 1.81 -18.42 7.19
N LYS A 147 1.46 -17.90 8.38
CA LYS A 147 1.40 -18.68 9.63
C LYS A 147 0.34 -19.79 9.57
N ARG A 148 -0.84 -19.49 9.03
CA ARG A 148 -1.98 -20.42 8.95
C ARG A 148 -1.63 -21.70 8.20
N GLN A 149 -0.83 -21.59 7.15
CA GLN A 149 -0.37 -22.75 6.38
C GLN A 149 0.45 -23.73 7.22
N TYR A 150 1.35 -23.26 8.09
CA TYR A 150 2.11 -24.13 8.99
C TYR A 150 1.20 -24.83 9.99
N VAL A 151 0.23 -24.10 10.56
CA VAL A 151 -0.78 -24.67 11.46
C VAL A 151 -1.57 -25.77 10.77
N LEU A 152 -2.05 -25.55 9.54
CA LEU A 152 -2.75 -26.57 8.76
C LEU A 152 -1.88 -27.79 8.48
N LYS A 153 -0.59 -27.59 8.14
CA LYS A 153 0.35 -28.69 7.88
C LYS A 153 0.54 -29.55 9.11
N GLU A 154 0.77 -28.94 10.27
CA GLU A 154 0.95 -29.63 11.53
C GLU A 154 -0.31 -30.41 11.93
N GLN A 155 -1.45 -29.73 11.95
CA GLN A 155 -2.71 -30.29 12.44
C GLN A 155 -3.33 -31.32 11.48
N LEU A 156 -3.07 -31.24 10.18
CA LEU A 156 -3.58 -32.19 9.19
C LEU A 156 -2.60 -33.33 8.86
N SER A 157 -1.37 -33.29 9.36
CA SER A 157 -0.39 -34.37 9.14
C SER A 157 -0.86 -35.77 9.56
N PRO A 158 -1.70 -35.96 10.60
CA PRO A 158 -2.23 -37.27 10.97
C PRO A 158 -3.31 -37.81 10.02
N TYR A 159 -3.76 -37.03 9.04
CA TYR A 159 -4.87 -37.36 8.15
C TYR A 159 -4.37 -37.53 6.69
N PRO A 160 -4.02 -38.75 6.26
CA PRO A 160 -3.39 -39.00 4.95
C PRO A 160 -4.20 -38.48 3.75
N SER A 161 -5.53 -38.40 3.88
CA SER A 161 -6.45 -37.87 2.87
C SER A 161 -6.17 -36.41 2.47
N PHE A 162 -5.43 -35.65 3.27
CA PHE A 162 -5.11 -34.24 3.02
C PHE A 162 -3.71 -34.00 2.44
N THR A 163 -2.94 -35.06 2.17
CA THR A 163 -1.55 -34.93 1.65
C THR A 163 -1.46 -34.03 0.41
N LYS A 164 -2.38 -34.18 -0.55
CA LYS A 164 -2.43 -33.35 -1.77
C LYS A 164 -2.81 -31.89 -1.47
N ASP A 165 -3.68 -31.66 -0.49
CA ASP A 165 -4.07 -30.31 -0.08
C ASP A 165 -2.90 -29.59 0.60
N LEU A 166 -2.15 -30.27 1.45
CA LEU A 166 -0.95 -29.73 2.10
C LEU A 166 0.14 -29.34 1.09
N GLN A 167 0.36 -30.15 0.05
CA GLN A 167 1.28 -29.81 -1.04
C GLN A 167 0.83 -28.56 -1.79
N ARG A 168 -0.48 -28.41 -2.03
CA ARG A 168 -1.05 -27.23 -2.71
C ARG A 168 -0.94 -25.97 -1.84
N LEU A 169 -1.19 -26.07 -0.54
CA LEU A 169 -1.05 -24.98 0.43
C LEU A 169 0.39 -24.45 0.49
N ASN A 170 1.39 -25.35 0.44
CA ASN A 170 2.80 -24.93 0.39
C ASN A 170 3.12 -24.05 -0.81
N LYS A 171 2.55 -24.36 -1.99
CA LYS A 171 2.71 -23.51 -3.17
C LYS A 171 2.02 -22.17 -2.98
N GLN A 172 0.79 -22.16 -2.47
CA GLN A 172 0.00 -20.94 -2.26
C GLN A 172 0.71 -19.96 -1.31
N ALA A 173 1.36 -20.43 -0.25
CA ALA A 173 2.06 -19.56 0.68
C ALA A 173 3.29 -18.87 0.08
N TYR A 174 4.04 -19.57 -0.78
CA TYR A 174 5.10 -18.95 -1.57
C TYR A 174 4.54 -17.81 -2.43
N TYR A 175 3.37 -18.02 -3.06
CA TYR A 175 2.70 -16.99 -3.85
C TYR A 175 2.18 -15.82 -2.99
N TYR A 176 1.69 -16.05 -1.78
CA TYR A 176 1.25 -14.95 -0.90
C TYR A 176 2.41 -14.07 -0.46
N ARG A 177 3.54 -14.67 -0.10
CA ARG A 177 4.76 -13.91 0.23
C ARG A 177 5.29 -13.13 -0.97
N ALA A 178 5.23 -13.73 -2.16
CA ALA A 178 5.57 -13.04 -3.41
C ALA A 178 4.61 -11.89 -3.70
N GLN A 179 3.30 -12.06 -3.48
CA GLN A 179 2.31 -11.01 -3.69
C GLN A 179 2.55 -9.80 -2.78
N ILE A 180 2.82 -10.00 -1.49
CA ILE A 180 3.14 -8.88 -0.56
C ILE A 180 4.39 -8.13 -1.03
N ARG A 181 5.42 -8.86 -1.48
CA ARG A 181 6.64 -8.25 -2.03
C ARG A 181 6.37 -7.47 -3.30
N GLU A 182 5.56 -8.01 -4.20
CA GLU A 182 5.15 -7.36 -5.45
C GLU A 182 4.32 -6.09 -5.19
N LEU A 183 3.52 -6.05 -4.11
CA LEU A 183 2.81 -4.83 -3.70
C LEU A 183 3.80 -3.72 -3.30
N SER A 184 4.88 -4.07 -2.60
CA SER A 184 5.95 -3.12 -2.26
C SER A 184 6.65 -2.60 -3.53
N CYS A 185 6.94 -3.48 -4.49
CA CYS A 185 7.50 -3.07 -5.78
C CYS A 185 6.54 -2.17 -6.58
N THR A 186 5.24 -2.52 -6.63
CA THR A 186 4.22 -1.73 -7.33
C THR A 186 4.18 -0.30 -6.80
N ILE A 187 4.27 -0.13 -5.48
CA ILE A 187 4.31 1.17 -4.82
C ILE A 187 5.60 1.94 -5.17
N LEU A 188 6.75 1.28 -5.21
CA LEU A 188 8.02 1.90 -5.60
C LEU A 188 8.03 2.31 -7.08
N GLU A 189 7.49 1.48 -7.96
CA GLU A 189 7.34 1.77 -9.40
C GLU A 189 6.36 2.93 -9.64
N MET A 190 5.41 3.17 -8.73
CA MET A 190 4.61 4.40 -8.79
C MET A 190 5.49 5.64 -8.72
N GLY A 191 6.58 5.64 -7.94
CA GLY A 191 7.39 6.84 -7.78
C GLY A 191 8.17 7.27 -9.02
N GLN A 192 8.42 6.38 -9.99
CA GLN A 192 9.33 6.64 -11.11
C GLN A 192 8.94 7.86 -11.99
N PRO A 193 7.66 8.04 -12.39
CA PRO A 193 7.24 9.21 -13.17
C PRO A 193 7.06 10.48 -12.31
N GLU A 194 7.06 10.34 -10.99
CA GLU A 194 6.87 11.45 -10.04
C GLU A 194 8.19 11.94 -9.42
N LEU A 195 9.32 11.30 -9.77
CA LEU A 195 10.66 11.66 -9.31
C LEU A 195 10.99 13.13 -9.57
N HIS A 196 10.48 13.72 -10.65
CA HIS A 196 10.74 15.12 -10.98
C HIS A 196 10.02 16.08 -10.02
N MET A 197 8.74 15.85 -9.71
CA MET A 197 8.02 16.69 -8.75
C MET A 197 8.54 16.46 -7.32
N MET A 198 8.84 15.20 -6.98
CA MET A 198 9.49 14.85 -5.72
C MET A 198 10.89 15.45 -5.59
N SER A 199 11.67 15.56 -6.68
CA SER A 199 12.98 16.19 -6.65
C SER A 199 12.87 17.71 -6.47
N LEU A 200 11.89 18.36 -7.09
CA LEU A 200 11.59 19.77 -6.86
C LEU A 200 11.21 20.04 -5.40
N LEU A 201 10.36 19.19 -4.80
CA LEU A 201 10.03 19.29 -3.37
C LEU A 201 11.27 19.05 -2.50
N ARG A 202 12.07 18.01 -2.78
CA ARG A 202 13.31 17.72 -2.03
C ARG A 202 14.39 18.81 -2.18
N ALA A 203 14.38 19.57 -3.26
CA ALA A 203 15.27 20.71 -3.45
C ALA A 203 14.93 21.90 -2.52
N SER A 204 13.67 22.01 -2.08
CA SER A 204 13.24 23.02 -1.12
C SER A 204 13.76 22.72 0.29
N SER A 205 14.47 23.67 0.90
CA SER A 205 14.91 23.58 2.31
C SER A 205 13.71 23.44 3.25
N THR A 206 12.65 24.21 3.02
CA THR A 206 11.41 24.18 3.82
C THR A 206 10.78 22.79 3.81
N PHE A 207 10.73 22.13 2.65
CA PHE A 207 10.20 20.77 2.57
C PHE A 207 11.12 19.76 3.25
N ARG A 208 12.45 19.86 3.09
CA ARG A 208 13.40 18.97 3.76
C ARG A 208 13.28 19.06 5.28
N ASP A 209 13.14 20.26 5.83
CA ASP A 209 12.98 20.45 7.27
C ASP A 209 11.63 19.95 7.77
N PHE A 210 10.57 20.17 7.00
CA PHE A 210 9.25 19.58 7.27
C PHE A 210 9.30 18.04 7.23
N PHE A 211 10.00 17.46 6.26
CA PHE A 211 10.17 16.02 6.14
C PHE A 211 10.93 15.42 7.32
N LYS A 212 12.04 16.04 7.74
CA LYS A 212 12.79 15.62 8.93
C LYS A 212 11.95 15.61 10.21
N GLN A 213 10.87 16.39 10.28
CA GLN A 213 9.99 16.47 11.46
C GLN A 213 8.79 15.54 11.39
N HIS A 214 8.36 15.14 10.18
CA HIS A 214 7.07 14.45 9.98
C HIS A 214 7.17 13.08 9.30
N SER A 215 8.34 12.73 8.75
CA SER A 215 8.63 11.39 8.24
C SER A 215 8.68 10.38 9.37
N VAL A 216 8.35 9.13 9.09
CA VAL A 216 8.55 8.01 10.03
C VAL A 216 10.03 7.87 10.44
N LEU A 217 10.98 8.33 9.60
CA LEU A 217 12.41 8.35 9.89
C LEU A 217 12.88 9.59 10.66
N ALA A 218 12.00 10.52 11.03
CA ALA A 218 12.33 11.74 11.77
C ALA A 218 13.12 11.52 13.08
N GLY A 219 13.06 10.30 13.65
CA GLY A 219 13.78 9.90 14.86
C GLY A 219 14.95 8.94 14.64
N VAL A 220 15.28 8.57 13.40
CA VAL A 220 16.41 7.70 13.09
C VAL A 220 17.63 8.59 12.79
N PRO A 221 18.76 8.48 13.52
CA PRO A 221 19.94 9.28 13.24
C PRO A 221 20.35 9.08 11.78
N ALA A 222 20.59 10.20 11.09
CA ALA A 222 20.63 10.32 9.64
C ALA A 222 21.37 9.16 8.96
N VAL A 223 20.61 8.24 8.36
CA VAL A 223 21.12 7.47 7.24
C VAL A 223 21.19 8.46 6.09
N SER A 224 22.42 8.79 5.68
CA SER A 224 22.71 9.66 4.55
C SER A 224 21.89 9.24 3.33
N PHE A 225 20.98 10.11 2.88
CA PHE A 225 20.33 9.98 1.58
C PHE A 225 21.28 10.53 0.50
N ASN A 226 22.50 10.00 0.42
CA ASN A 226 23.33 10.15 -0.76
C ASN A 226 23.00 8.98 -1.69
N ASN A 227 22.20 9.27 -2.71
CA ASN A 227 22.27 8.49 -3.94
C ASN A 227 23.41 9.11 -4.74
N ASP A 228 24.59 8.48 -4.69
CA ASP A 228 25.49 8.49 -5.84
C ASP A 228 24.95 7.52 -6.90
#